data_AF-A0A354I2Q7-F1
#
_entry.id   AF-A0A354I2Q7-F1
#
_cell.length_a   1.000
_cell.length_b   1.000
_cell.length_c   1.000
_cell.angle_alpha   90.00
_cell.angle_beta   90.00
_cell.angle_gamma   90.00
#
_symmetry.space_group_name_H-M   'P 1'
#
loop_
_entity.id
_entity.type
_entity.pdbx_description
1 polymer ?
#
loop_
_entity_poly.entity_id
_entity_poly.type
_entity_poly.pdbx_seq_one_letter_code
_entity_poly.pdbx_strand_id
1 'polypeptide(L)' 'MEVTVAKSAGFCFGVKRAVDMVHKEAAKNQKVYTLGPIIHNEQVVEEFAKKGVQVLESVDEIEEGKEVTVIIRSHGI' A
#
# COMPACT_ATOMS: atom_id res chain seq x y z
N MET A 1 -10.95 31.45 15.38
CA MET A 1 -10.51 30.96 14.06
C MET A 1 -11.56 30.01 13.57
N GLU A 2 -12.16 30.28 12.42
CA GLU A 2 -13.17 29.41 11.81
C GLU A 2 -12.50 28.54 10.75
N VAL A 3 -12.71 27.23 10.83
CA VAL A 3 -12.15 26.25 9.88
C VAL A 3 -13.32 25.66 9.09
N THR A 4 -13.30 25.82 7.77
CA THR A 4 -14.31 25.26 6.87
C THR A 4 -13.70 24.13 6.05
N VAL A 5 -14.35 22.97 6.02
CA VAL A 5 -13.92 21.80 5.24
C VAL A 5 -14.74 21.72 3.97
N ALA A 6 -14.12 21.30 2.87
CA ALA A 6 -14.82 21.08 1.61
C ALA A 6 -15.88 19.96 1.72
N LYS A 7 -16.89 19.99 0.85
CA LYS A 7 -17.94 18.96 0.78
C LYS A 7 -17.38 17.54 0.60
N SER A 8 -16.23 17.41 -0.07
CA SER A 8 -15.50 16.17 -0.26
C SER A 8 -14.02 16.39 0.00
N ALA A 9 -13.41 15.51 0.80
CA ALA A 9 -11.99 15.49 1.10
C ALA A 9 -11.53 14.05 1.41
N GLY A 10 -10.26 13.73 1.16
CA GLY A 10 -9.66 12.42 1.45
C GLY A 10 -9.51 11.51 0.23
N PHE A 11 -9.56 10.20 0.45
CA PHE A 11 -9.28 9.19 -0.59
C PHE A 11 -10.36 9.14 -1.67
N CYS A 12 -9.92 9.12 -2.93
CA CYS A 12 -10.78 8.71 -4.03
C CYS A 12 -10.99 7.19 -3.99
N PHE A 13 -11.95 6.69 -4.78
CA PHE A 13 -12.26 5.25 -4.84
C PHE A 13 -11.03 4.38 -5.17
N GLY A 14 -10.20 4.79 -6.13
CA GLY A 14 -9.02 4.03 -6.54
C GLY A 14 -7.97 3.91 -5.41
N VAL A 15 -7.69 5.03 -4.74
CA VAL A 15 -6.80 5.07 -3.57
C VAL A 15 -7.36 4.20 -2.45
N LYS A 16 -8.65 4.34 -2.12
CA LYS A 16 -9.30 3.54 -1.08
C LYS A 16 -9.18 2.04 -1.38
N ARG A 17 -9.49 1.63 -2.61
CA ARG A 17 -9.38 0.23 -3.04
C ARG A 17 -7.95 -0.31 -2.89
N ALA A 18 -6.94 0.47 -3.28
CA ALA A 18 -5.54 0.06 -3.18
C ALA A 18 -5.11 -0.12 -1.72
N VAL A 19 -5.47 0.82 -0.84
CA VAL A 19 -5.20 0.75 0.61
C VAL A 19 -5.91 -0.45 1.25
N ASP A 20 -7.19 -0.67 0.92
CA ASP A 20 -7.98 -1.79 1.45
C ASP A 20 -7.40 -3.15 1.03
N MET A 21 -6.86 -3.26 -0.21
CA MET A 21 -6.19 -4.48 -0.67
C MET A 21 -4.94 -4.79 0.16
N VAL A 22 -4.10 -3.79 0.44
CA VAL A 22 -2.90 -4.00 1.26
C VAL A 22 -3.29 -4.39 2.68
N HIS A 23 -4.30 -3.75 3.29
CA HIS A 23 -4.80 -4.17 4.61
C HIS A 23 -5.26 -5.63 4.63
N LYS A 24 -6.03 -6.04 3.62
CA LYS A 24 -6.57 -7.40 3.53
C LYS A 24 -5.46 -8.45 3.46
N GLU A 25 -4.44 -8.20 2.64
CA GLU A 25 -3.32 -9.15 2.49
C GLU A 25 -2.38 -9.11 3.69
N ALA A 26 -2.13 -7.94 4.28
CA ALA A 26 -1.29 -7.78 5.48
C ALA A 26 -1.91 -8.42 6.73
N ALA A 27 -3.24 -8.60 6.77
CA ALA A 27 -3.92 -9.31 7.84
C ALA A 27 -3.74 -10.84 7.75
N LYS A 28 -3.22 -11.36 6.63
CA LYS A 28 -2.90 -12.78 6.47
C LYS A 28 -1.49 -13.04 6.97
N ASN A 29 -1.23 -14.25 7.47
CA ASN A 29 0.08 -14.65 7.98
C ASN A 29 1.06 -15.03 6.84
N GLN A 30 1.33 -14.08 5.94
CA GLN A 30 2.16 -14.26 4.75
C GLN A 30 3.08 -13.04 4.51
N LYS A 31 4.09 -13.20 3.66
CA LYS A 31 4.94 -12.08 3.23
C LYS A 31 4.25 -11.25 2.17
N VAL A 32 4.08 -9.96 2.43
CA VAL A 32 3.39 -9.02 1.53
C VAL A 32 4.34 -7.90 1.15
N TYR A 33 4.39 -7.61 -0.14
CA TYR A 33 5.17 -6.53 -0.72
C TYR A 33 4.28 -5.61 -1.55
N THR A 34 4.66 -4.35 -1.67
CA THR A 34 4.12 -3.45 -2.70
C THR A 34 5.22 -3.12 -3.70
N LEU A 35 4.91 -3.13 -4.99
CA LEU A 35 5.85 -2.69 -6.03
C LEU A 35 5.77 -1.16 -6.15
N GLY A 36 6.75 -0.49 -5.55
CA GLY A 36 6.74 0.92 -5.21
C GLY A 36 5.75 1.24 -4.08
N PRO A 37 5.69 2.51 -3.65
CA PRO A 37 4.71 2.95 -2.67
C PRO A 37 3.29 2.78 -3.24
N ILE A 38 2.40 2.16 -2.47
CA ILE A 38 1.01 1.87 -2.90
C ILE A 38 0.27 3.13 -3.36
N ILE A 39 0.53 4.25 -2.66
CA ILE A 39 0.08 5.62 -2.93
C ILE A 39 1.17 6.62 -2.48
N HIS A 40 1.13 7.86 -3.00
CA HIS A 40 2.03 8.94 -2.55
C HIS A 40 1.55 9.56 -1.23
N ASN A 41 1.56 8.77 -0.16
CA ASN A 41 1.28 9.23 1.19
C ASN A 41 2.20 8.49 2.18
N GLU A 42 3.19 9.20 2.71
CA GLU A 42 4.22 8.64 3.59
C GLU A 42 3.63 8.03 4.86
N GLN A 43 2.61 8.67 5.46
CA GLN A 43 1.99 8.18 6.68
C GLN A 43 1.33 6.81 6.47
N VAL A 44 0.68 6.60 5.32
CA VAL A 44 0.08 5.32 4.95
C VAL A 44 1.14 4.27 4.66
N VAL A 45 2.23 4.63 3.97
CA VAL A 45 3.34 3.71 3.71
C VAL A 45 4.00 3.27 5.02
N GLU A 46 4.24 4.20 5.96
CA GLU A 46 4.77 3.88 7.29
C GLU A 46 3.83 3.01 8.12
N GLU A 47 2.52 3.22 8.03
CA GLU A 47 1.53 2.36 8.69
C GLU A 47 1.65 0.92 8.20
N PHE A 48 1.78 0.73 6.88
CA PHE A 48 1.95 -0.58 6.28
C PHE A 48 3.29 -1.23 6.61
N ALA A 49 4.37 -0.45 6.67
CA ALA A 49 5.66 -0.94 7.14
C ALA A 49 5.59 -1.49 8.57
N LYS A 50 4.87 -0.82 9.47
CA LYS A 50 4.60 -1.31 10.84
C LYS A 50 3.77 -2.59 10.88
N LYS A 51 2.99 -2.86 9.84
CA LYS A 51 2.22 -4.09 9.65
C LYS A 51 3.00 -5.19 8.90
N GLY A 52 4.28 -4.97 8.63
CA GLY A 52 5.16 -5.95 7.98
C GLY A 52 5.09 -5.97 6.44
N VAL A 53 4.43 -4.98 5.84
CA VAL A 53 4.42 -4.82 4.37
C VAL A 53 5.68 -4.06 3.95
N GLN A 54 6.42 -4.61 3.01
CA GLN A 54 7.66 -4.01 2.52
C GLN A 54 7.47 -3.42 1.11
N VAL A 55 8.14 -2.31 0.82
CA VAL A 55 8.15 -1.73 -0.53
C VAL A 55 9.33 -2.31 -1.31
N LEU A 56 9.09 -2.75 -2.54
CA LEU A 56 10.09 -3.19 -3.51
C LEU A 56 10.20 -2.18 -4.64
N GLU A 57 11.39 -1.95 -5.17
CA GLU A 57 11.58 -1.17 -6.39
C GLU A 57 11.55 -2.09 -7.62
N SER A 58 12.02 -3.33 -7.49
CA SER A 58 11.90 -4.38 -8.51
C SER A 58 11.44 -5.71 -7.91
N VAL A 59 10.77 -6.53 -8.73
CA VAL A 59 10.43 -7.92 -8.38
C VAL A 59 11.66 -8.81 -8.24
N ASP A 60 12.79 -8.43 -8.84
CA ASP A 60 14.06 -9.16 -8.78
C ASP A 60 14.69 -9.16 -7.37
N GLU A 61 14.19 -8.31 -6.47
CA GLU A 61 14.60 -8.28 -5.07
C GLU A 61 14.05 -9.48 -4.26
N ILE A 62 13.09 -10.22 -4.83
CA ILE A 62 12.50 -11.40 -4.21
C ILE A 62 13.38 -12.62 -4.52
N GLU A 63 13.91 -13.27 -3.48
CA GLU A 63 14.65 -14.53 -3.64
C GLU A 63 13.79 -15.62 -4.30
N GLU A 64 14.38 -16.34 -5.25
CA GLU A 64 13.74 -17.45 -5.95
C GLU A 64 13.23 -18.53 -4.98
N GLY A 65 12.09 -19.13 -5.32
CA GLY A 65 11.47 -20.21 -4.53
C GLY A 65 10.73 -19.75 -3.27
N LYS A 66 10.66 -18.44 -2.99
CA LYS A 66 9.81 -17.91 -1.91
C LYS A 66 8.39 -17.63 -2.39
N GLU A 67 7.40 -18.17 -1.69
CA GLU A 67 6.00 -17.80 -1.87
C GLU A 67 5.73 -16.45 -1.19
N VAL A 68 5.37 -15.44 -1.98
CA VAL A 68 5.10 -14.08 -1.52
C VAL A 68 3.91 -13.48 -2.26
N THR A 69 3.25 -12.50 -1.65
CA THR A 69 2.23 -11.69 -2.31
C THR A 69 2.82 -10.33 -2.69
N VAL A 70 2.70 -9.94 -3.96
CA VAL A 70 3.10 -8.61 -4.43
C VAL A 70 1.88 -7.84 -4.90
N ILE A 71 1.68 -6.64 -4.37
CA ILE A 71 0.58 -5.74 -4.74
C ILE A 71 1.13 -4.61 -5.61
N ILE A 72 0.55 -4.46 -6.79
CA ILE A 72 0.91 -3.38 -7.72
C ILE A 72 0.28 -2.07 -7.25
N ARG A 73 1.08 -0.99 -7.26
CA ARG A 73 0.65 0.36 -6.88
C ARG A 73 -0.53 0.88 -7.73
N SER A 74 -1.30 1.80 -7.15
CA SER A 74 -2.50 2.37 -7.79
C SER A 74 -2.24 3.10 -9.11
N HIS A 75 -1.00 3.54 -9.34
CA HIS A 75 -0.56 4.24 -10.56
C HIS A 75 -0.30 3.31 -11.75
N GLY A 76 -0.30 1.99 -11.54
CA GLY A 76 0.16 1.02 -12.53
C GLY A 76 1.68 0.79 -12.48
N ILE A 77 2.17 0.09 -13.51
CA ILE A 77 3.56 -0.36 -13.65
C ILE A 77 4.25 0.47 -14.73
#